data_AF-A0A436W7B9-F1
#
_entry.id   AF-A0A436W7B9-F1
#
_cell.length_a   1.000
_cell.length_b   1.000
_cell.length_c   1.000
_cell.angle_alpha   90.00
_cell.angle_beta   90.00
_cell.angle_gamma   90.00
#
_symmetry.space_group_name_H-M   'P 1'
#
loop_
_entity.id
_entity.type
_entity.pdbx_description
1 polymer ?
#
loop_
_entity_poly.entity_id
_entity_poly.type
_entity_poly.pdbx_seq_one_letter_code
_entity_poly.pdbx_strand_id
1 'polypeptide(L)' 'VEGLMCIPPADENPGPHFALLEKLGKEAGVAKLSMGMSGDYETAIAFGATSVRVGSAIFGSR' A
#
# COMPACT_ATOMS: atom_id res chain seq x y z
N VAL A 1 8.70 14.04 -7.73
CA VAL A 1 7.74 13.10 -7.13
C VAL A 1 8.46 11.79 -6.91
N GLU A 2 8.48 11.24 -5.70
CA GLU A 2 9.27 10.02 -5.39
C GLU A 2 8.49 8.71 -5.61
N GLY A 3 7.16 8.77 -5.59
CA GLY A 3 6.31 7.58 -5.57
C GLY A 3 4.82 7.91 -5.57
N LEU A 4 4.01 6.85 -5.53
CA LEU A 4 2.56 6.91 -5.37
C LEU A 4 2.13 6.36 -4.01
N MET A 5 0.93 6.75 -3.58
CA MET A 5 0.33 6.32 -2.32
C MET A 5 -1.16 6.06 -2.52
N CYS A 6 -1.68 4.98 -1.93
CA CYS A 6 -3.11 4.76 -1.84
C CYS A 6 -3.55 4.22 -0.47
N ILE A 7 -4.83 4.39 -0.21
CA ILE A 7 -5.58 3.75 0.87
C ILE A 7 -6.80 3.11 0.20
N PRO A 8 -6.85 1.76 0.11
CA PRO A 8 -8.03 1.06 -0.39
C PRO A 8 -9.26 1.31 0.50
N PRO A 9 -10.49 1.15 -0.03
CA PRO A 9 -11.70 1.08 0.80
C PRO A 9 -11.56 -0.02 1.86
N ALA A 10 -11.97 0.26 3.10
CA ALA A 10 -11.73 -0.63 4.24
C ALA A 10 -12.46 -1.98 4.14
N ASP A 11 -13.62 -2.00 3.48
CA ASP A 11 -14.51 -3.17 3.39
C ASP A 11 -14.36 -3.93 2.06
N GLU A 12 -13.30 -3.67 1.31
CA GLU A 12 -13.01 -4.29 0.01
C GLU A 12 -11.68 -5.05 0.02
N ASN A 13 -11.51 -5.95 -0.95
CA ASN A 13 -10.22 -6.62 -1.14
C ASN A 13 -9.18 -5.59 -1.59
N PRO A 14 -8.05 -5.39 -0.87
CA PRO A 14 -7.07 -4.37 -1.22
C PRO A 14 -6.19 -4.76 -2.42
N GLY A 15 -6.13 -6.05 -2.79
CA GLY A 15 -5.27 -6.58 -3.85
C GLY A 15 -5.42 -5.88 -5.21
N PRO A 16 -6.64 -5.73 -5.77
CA PRO A 16 -6.88 -4.97 -7.00
C PRO A 16 -6.36 -3.53 -6.94
N HIS A 17 -6.49 -2.85 -5.79
CA HIS A 17 -6.01 -1.49 -5.62
C HIS A 17 -4.48 -1.42 -5.60
N PHE A 18 -3.81 -2.38 -4.96
CA PHE A 18 -2.35 -2.46 -4.95
C PHE A 18 -1.78 -2.80 -6.32
N ALA A 19 -2.41 -3.73 -7.05
CA ALA A 19 -2.04 -4.05 -8.43
C ALA A 19 -2.17 -2.82 -9.35
N LEU A 20 -3.25 -2.04 -9.18
CA LEU A 20 -3.44 -0.81 -9.94
C LEU A 20 -2.38 0.24 -9.59
N LEU A 21 -2.05 0.41 -8.30
CA LEU A 21 -1.01 1.36 -7.89
C LEU A 21 0.36 0.99 -8.46
N GLU A 22 0.70 -0.30 -8.49
CA GLU A 22 1.95 -0.81 -9.08
C GLU A 22 2.03 -0.53 -10.58
N LYS A 23 0.95 -0.81 -11.31
CA LYS A 23 0.82 -0.47 -12.73
C LYS A 23 1.00 1.02 -12.97
N LEU A 24 0.30 1.87 -12.21
CA LEU A 24 0.40 3.33 -12.36
C LEU A 24 1.78 3.85 -11.97
N GLY A 25 2.44 3.25 -10.98
CA GLY A 25 3.80 3.59 -10.59
C GLY A 25 4.79 3.36 -11.74
N LYS A 26 4.66 2.22 -12.43
CA LYS A 26 5.43 1.91 -13.64
C LYS A 26 5.15 2.90 -14.77
N GLU A 27 3.88 3.19 -15.05
CA GLU A 27 3.47 4.13 -16.10
C GLU A 27 3.96 5.56 -15.82
N ALA A 28 3.98 5.97 -14.55
CA ALA A 28 4.49 7.26 -14.11
C ALA A 28 6.02 7.31 -13.94
N GLY A 29 6.73 6.19 -14.12
CA GLY A 29 8.19 6.11 -13.97
C GLY A 29 8.68 6.34 -12.54
N VAL A 30 7.88 6.01 -11.52
CA VAL A 30 8.26 6.14 -10.10
C VAL A 30 8.49 4.78 -9.44
N ALA A 31 9.49 4.71 -8.57
CA ALA A 31 9.90 3.45 -7.94
C ALA A 31 9.26 3.19 -6.57
N LYS A 32 8.81 4.24 -5.85
CA LYS A 32 8.27 4.07 -4.50
C LYS A 32 6.75 3.90 -4.52
N LEU A 33 6.27 2.89 -3.80
CA LEU A 33 4.85 2.59 -3.61
C LEU A 33 4.54 2.57 -2.11
N SER A 34 3.76 3.53 -1.64
CA SER A 34 3.30 3.61 -0.26
C SER A 34 1.89 3.05 -0.13
N MET A 35 1.78 1.78 0.23
CA MET A 35 0.51 1.07 0.36
C MET A 35 0.65 -0.03 1.41
N GLY A 36 -0.46 -0.41 2.05
CA GLY A 36 -0.47 -1.30 3.20
C GLY A 36 -0.46 -0.56 4.54
N MET A 37 -1.37 -0.96 5.41
CA MET A 37 -1.59 -0.53 6.78
C MET A 37 -1.58 -1.73 7.72
N SER A 38 -1.89 -1.54 9.01
CA SER A 38 -1.83 -2.60 10.04
C SER A 38 -2.52 -3.93 9.66
N GLY A 39 -3.58 -3.91 8.84
CA GLY A 39 -4.37 -5.09 8.51
C GLY A 39 -4.04 -5.77 7.17
N ASP A 40 -3.22 -5.15 6.33
CA ASP A 40 -3.03 -5.58 4.93
C ASP A 40 -1.60 -5.35 4.40
N TYR A 41 -0.64 -4.99 5.26
CA TYR A 41 0.74 -4.72 4.87
C TYR A 41 1.45 -5.93 4.24
N GLU A 42 1.11 -7.15 4.65
CA GLU A 42 1.69 -8.39 4.07
C GLU A 42 1.24 -8.57 2.61
N THR A 43 -0.05 -8.35 2.34
CA THR A 43 -0.59 -8.31 0.99
C THR A 43 0.08 -7.20 0.19
N ALA A 44 0.21 -5.99 0.76
CA ALA A 44 0.88 -4.87 0.09
C ALA A 44 2.33 -5.19 -0.30
N ILE A 45 3.08 -5.89 0.55
CA ILE A 45 4.45 -6.35 0.24
C ILE A 45 4.44 -7.31 -0.95
N ALA A 46 3.49 -8.26 -1.00
CA ALA A 46 3.35 -9.17 -2.14
C ALA A 46 3.05 -8.45 -3.47
N PHE A 47 2.47 -7.24 -3.41
CA PHE A 47 2.22 -6.37 -4.56
C PHE A 47 3.31 -5.30 -4.80
N GLY A 48 4.46 -5.37 -4.11
CA GLY A 48 5.61 -4.49 -4.37
C GLY A 48 5.63 -3.19 -3.57
N ALA A 49 4.92 -3.10 -2.44
CA ALA A 49 5.03 -1.94 -1.56
C ALA A 49 6.47 -1.70 -1.09
N THR A 50 6.93 -0.45 -1.20
CA THR A 50 8.25 -0.02 -0.69
C THR A 50 8.15 0.69 0.66
N SER A 51 6.93 1.04 1.08
CA SER A 51 6.64 1.68 2.35
C SER A 51 5.26 1.26 2.85
N VAL A 52 5.21 0.70 4.05
CA VAL A 52 3.97 0.31 4.75
C VAL A 52 3.77 1.18 5.99
N ARG A 53 2.52 1.36 6.42
CA ARG A 53 2.13 2.28 7.50
C ARG A 53 1.47 1.51 8.65
N VAL A 54 2.26 1.05 9.60
CA VAL A 54 1.77 0.21 10.71
C VAL A 54 1.59 1.06 11.97
N GLY A 55 0.36 1.14 12.47
CA GLY A 55 0.00 1.93 13.66
C GLY A 55 -0.43 1.04 14.81
N SER A 56 -1.70 0.60 14.77
CA SER A 56 -2.31 -0.22 15.82
C SER A 56 -1.58 -1.51 16.15
N ALA A 57 -0.92 -2.15 15.17
CA ALA A 57 -0.14 -3.36 15.44
C ALA A 57 1.18 -3.08 16.20
N ILE A 58 1.65 -1.83 16.25
CA ILE A 58 2.83 -1.42 17.03
C ILE A 58 2.41 -0.78 18.36
N PHE A 59 1.45 0.16 18.31
CA PHE A 59 1.12 1.02 19.45
C PHE A 59 -0.17 0.62 20.20
N GLY A 60 -0.94 -0.33 19.67
CA GLY A 60 -2.24 -0.70 20.21
C GLY A 60 -3.40 0.19 19.75
N SER A 61 -4.55 0.06 20.41
CA SER A 61 -5.76 0.85 20.16
C SER A 61 -5.52 2.35 20.38
N ARG A 62 -6.24 3.19 19.64
CA ARG A 62 -6.25 4.64 19.87
C ARG A 62 -6.98 5.01 21.16
#